data_AF-A0A6H0CKU3-F1
#
_entry.id   AF-A0A6H0CKU3-F1
#
_cell.length_a   1.000
_cell.length_b   1.000
_cell.length_c   1.000
_cell.angle_alpha   90.00
_cell.angle_beta   90.00
_cell.angle_gamma   90.00
#
_symmetry.space_group_name_H-M   'P 1'
#
loop_
_entity.id
_entity.type
_entity.pdbx_description
1 polymer ?
#
loop_
_entity_poly.entity_id
_entity_poly.type
_entity_poly.pdbx_seq_one_letter_code
_entity_poly.pdbx_strand_id
1 'polypeptide(L)'
;MDALFQAQLLGEFRFFVRGCLLDIPAQRQRGLLAVLLADCPRAVSARRLAEYLWDGSRPSNERAALHIHMTRLRRLLVRADCRLGSAIRTGQGSYRIDCDGLSTDLAAYREATRVAMEARHSGDLAAERRHLEQALALWRGELLEDVPLAGAYDEKRLQLRDGHLWVMERVNEVRIAMGDSLLAVPELRRLAMADPLRESTWYLLMRALLEAGRSAEAVAAFHTARDVFVSELGVEPGVRLRELFHELLAA
;
A
#
# COMPACT_ATOMS: atom_id res chain seq x y z
N MET A 1 -15.71 12.39 16.86
CA MET A 1 -15.83 11.30 17.86
C MET A 1 -14.59 10.45 17.65
N ASP A 2 -13.60 10.56 18.52
CA ASP A 2 -12.33 9.88 18.33
C ASP A 2 -12.53 8.37 18.25
N ALA A 3 -11.85 7.72 17.31
CA ALA A 3 -11.94 6.28 17.14
C ALA A 3 -11.49 5.59 18.44
N LEU A 4 -12.35 4.72 18.98
CA LEU A 4 -12.05 3.95 20.18
C LEU A 4 -10.91 2.95 19.93
N PHE A 5 -10.77 2.49 18.69
CA PHE A 5 -9.74 1.55 18.27
C PHE A 5 -9.06 2.06 17.01
N GLN A 6 -7.73 2.02 16.97
CA GLN A 6 -6.95 2.42 15.80
C GLN A 6 -5.96 1.33 15.44
N ALA A 7 -5.86 1.00 14.16
CA ALA A 7 -4.85 0.09 13.65
C ALA A 7 -3.98 0.78 12.61
N GLN A 8 -2.67 0.61 12.77
CA GLN A 8 -1.66 0.96 11.78
C GLN A 8 -1.21 -0.34 11.13
N LEU A 9 -1.46 -0.47 9.83
CA LEU A 9 -1.23 -1.67 9.02
C LEU A 9 -0.24 -1.38 7.88
N LEU A 10 -0.06 -0.11 7.47
CA LEU A 10 0.87 0.30 6.43
C LEU A 10 2.24 0.61 7.05
N GLY A 11 3.11 -0.40 7.09
CA GLY A 11 4.36 -0.44 7.84
C GLY A 11 4.26 -1.41 9.03
N GLU A 12 5.00 -1.13 10.09
CA GLU A 12 4.92 -1.88 11.35
C GLU A 12 3.49 -1.92 11.90
N PHE A 13 3.03 -3.11 12.26
CA PHE A 13 1.71 -3.33 12.81
C PHE A 13 1.60 -2.73 14.21
N ARG A 14 0.68 -1.79 14.40
CA ARG A 14 0.37 -1.24 15.73
C ARG A 14 -1.13 -1.21 15.93
N PHE A 15 -1.58 -1.58 17.12
CA PHE A 15 -2.98 -1.58 17.48
C PHE A 15 -3.18 -0.80 18.77
N PHE A 16 -4.03 0.21 18.73
CA PHE A 16 -4.29 1.13 19.84
C PHE A 16 -5.71 0.97 20.34
N VAL A 17 -5.86 1.00 21.66
CA VAL A 17 -7.14 1.00 22.37
C VAL A 17 -7.23 2.30 23.16
N ARG A 18 -8.17 3.18 22.80
CA ARG A 18 -8.31 4.53 23.37
C ARG A 18 -6.98 5.30 23.42
N GLY A 19 -6.22 5.24 22.33
CA GLY A 19 -4.91 5.89 22.17
C GLY A 19 -3.72 5.17 22.83
N CYS A 20 -3.96 4.12 23.62
CA CYS A 20 -2.88 3.33 24.25
C CYS A 20 -2.47 2.16 23.35
N LEU A 21 -1.17 2.01 23.07
CA LEU A 21 -0.65 0.89 22.31
C LEU A 21 -0.91 -0.43 23.07
N LEU A 22 -1.57 -1.39 22.42
CA LEU A 22 -1.80 -2.71 22.96
C LEU A 22 -0.64 -3.63 22.60
N ASP A 23 0.05 -4.16 23.62
CA ASP A 23 1.05 -5.19 23.43
C ASP A 23 0.40 -6.55 23.13
N ILE A 24 0.89 -7.21 22.07
CA ILE A 24 0.43 -8.52 21.62
C ILE A 24 1.68 -9.39 21.40
N PRO A 25 2.26 -9.94 22.48
CA PRO A 25 3.58 -10.57 22.43
C PRO A 25 3.58 -11.87 21.62
N ALA A 26 2.44 -12.58 21.59
CA ALA A 26 2.34 -13.83 20.88
C ALA A 26 2.13 -13.61 19.37
N GLN A 27 3.17 -13.90 18.58
CA GLN A 27 3.22 -13.67 17.12
C GLN A 27 2.00 -14.21 16.37
N ARG A 28 1.48 -15.39 16.75
CA ARG A 28 0.30 -16.00 16.13
C ARG A 28 -0.97 -15.18 16.35
N GLN A 29 -1.16 -14.63 17.54
CA GLN A 29 -2.30 -13.78 17.89
C GLN A 29 -2.17 -12.41 17.24
N ARG A 30 -0.94 -11.86 17.21
CA ARG A 30 -0.60 -10.63 16.49
C ARG A 30 -0.94 -10.73 15.01
N GLY A 31 -0.48 -11.80 14.36
CA GLY A 31 -0.78 -12.09 12.95
C GLY A 31 -2.27 -12.28 12.67
N LEU A 32 -2.98 -13.02 13.53
CA LEU A 32 -4.43 -13.18 13.40
C LEU A 32 -5.16 -11.85 13.43
N LEU A 33 -4.85 -11.01 14.41
CA LEU A 33 -5.49 -9.70 14.54
C LEU A 33 -5.17 -8.82 13.34
N ALA A 34 -3.89 -8.74 12.96
CA ALA A 34 -3.41 -7.94 11.84
C ALA A 34 -4.11 -8.31 10.52
N VAL A 35 -4.21 -9.60 10.20
CA VAL A 35 -4.88 -10.08 8.99
C VAL A 35 -6.38 -9.74 9.01
N LEU A 36 -7.05 -9.96 10.14
CA LEU A 36 -8.48 -9.65 10.26
C LEU A 36 -8.75 -8.15 10.15
N LEU A 37 -7.89 -7.30 10.70
CA LEU A 37 -7.98 -5.85 10.57
C LEU A 37 -7.72 -5.39 9.13
N ALA A 38 -6.77 -6.03 8.42
CA ALA A 38 -6.46 -5.72 7.02
C ALA A 38 -7.56 -6.13 6.03
N ASP A 39 -8.46 -7.04 6.41
CA ASP A 39 -9.62 -7.45 5.62
C ASP A 39 -10.96 -6.92 6.15
N CYS A 40 -10.99 -6.27 7.31
CA CYS A 40 -12.18 -5.69 7.90
C CYS A 40 -12.90 -4.74 6.90
N PRO A 41 -14.25 -4.83 6.76
CA PRO A 41 -15.19 -5.68 7.50
C PRO A 41 -15.44 -7.07 6.86
N ARG A 42 -14.67 -7.46 5.84
CA ARG A 42 -14.85 -8.73 5.12
C ARG A 42 -14.41 -9.90 5.99
N ALA A 43 -15.08 -11.04 5.78
CA ALA A 43 -14.73 -12.28 6.46
C ALA A 43 -13.55 -12.97 5.79
N VAL A 44 -12.65 -13.54 6.61
CA VAL A 44 -11.52 -14.37 6.18
C VAL A 44 -11.81 -15.81 6.60
N SER A 45 -11.71 -16.74 5.65
CA SER A 45 -11.97 -18.15 5.94
C SER A 45 -10.91 -18.73 6.88
N ALA A 46 -11.29 -19.73 7.69
CA ALA A 46 -10.37 -20.44 8.56
C ALA A 46 -9.16 -21.03 7.78
N ARG A 47 -9.42 -21.50 6.56
CA ARG A 47 -8.40 -22.04 5.66
C ARG A 47 -7.39 -20.96 5.24
N ARG A 48 -7.85 -19.78 4.80
CA ARG A 48 -6.96 -18.67 4.41
C ARG A 48 -6.16 -18.15 5.61
N LEU A 49 -6.80 -18.01 6.77
CA LEU A 49 -6.07 -17.67 8.00
C LEU A 49 -4.98 -18.70 8.30
N ALA A 50 -5.25 -19.98 8.10
CA ALA A 50 -4.23 -21.00 8.29
C ALA A 50 -3.09 -20.88 7.27
N GLU A 51 -3.41 -20.67 5.99
CA GLU A 51 -2.44 -20.43 4.91
C GLU A 51 -1.55 -19.23 5.21
N TYR A 52 -2.08 -18.13 5.74
CA TYR A 52 -1.32 -16.91 6.06
C TYR A 52 -0.47 -17.02 7.31
N LEU A 53 -0.82 -17.90 8.24
CA LEU A 53 -0.11 -18.00 9.52
C LEU A 53 0.96 -19.09 9.50
N TRP A 54 0.70 -20.25 8.92
CA TRP A 54 1.61 -21.40 8.97
C TRP A 54 2.31 -21.60 7.63
N ASP A 55 3.60 -21.23 7.58
CA ASP A 55 4.47 -21.50 6.45
C ASP A 55 5.08 -22.89 6.54
N GLY A 56 4.69 -23.81 5.65
CA GLY A 56 5.21 -25.18 5.53
C GLY A 56 5.05 -26.13 6.74
N SER A 57 4.77 -25.61 7.93
CA SER A 57 4.75 -26.29 9.23
C SER A 57 3.34 -26.32 9.82
N ARG A 58 2.38 -26.78 9.01
CA ARG A 58 0.97 -26.75 9.37
C ARG A 58 0.64 -27.81 10.41
N PRO A 59 -0.12 -27.47 11.47
CA PRO A 59 -0.56 -28.46 12.44
C PRO A 59 -1.50 -29.46 11.77
N SER A 60 -1.45 -30.71 12.21
CA SER A 60 -2.29 -31.81 11.71
C SER A 60 -3.79 -31.51 11.77
N ASN A 61 -4.21 -30.63 12.70
CA ASN A 61 -5.56 -30.09 12.77
C ASN A 61 -5.54 -28.55 12.81
N GLU A 62 -5.43 -27.92 11.63
CA GLU A 62 -5.43 -26.47 11.43
C GLU A 62 -6.62 -25.77 12.09
N ARG A 63 -7.82 -26.35 11.99
CA ARG A 63 -9.04 -25.75 12.55
C ARG A 63 -9.00 -25.69 14.07
N ALA A 64 -8.58 -26.77 14.73
CA ALA A 64 -8.45 -26.80 16.18
C ALA A 64 -7.37 -25.82 16.67
N ALA A 65 -6.21 -25.80 16.02
CA ALA A 65 -5.13 -24.86 16.33
C ALA A 65 -5.59 -23.39 16.19
N LEU A 66 -6.25 -23.07 15.07
CA LEU A 66 -6.80 -21.74 14.82
C LEU A 66 -7.83 -21.34 15.89
N HIS A 67 -8.72 -22.26 16.29
CA HIS A 67 -9.72 -22.00 17.32
C HIS A 67 -9.08 -21.68 18.69
N ILE A 68 -8.00 -22.38 19.05
CA ILE A 68 -7.23 -22.11 20.27
C ILE A 68 -6.61 -20.72 20.22
N HIS A 69 -5.91 -20.36 19.14
CA HIS A 69 -5.29 -19.05 19.00
C HIS A 69 -6.33 -17.92 18.95
N MET A 70 -7.47 -18.14 18.29
CA MET A 70 -8.57 -17.19 18.27
C MET A 70 -9.16 -16.97 19.67
N THR A 71 -9.36 -18.04 20.44
CA THR A 71 -9.84 -17.94 21.82
C THR A 71 -8.87 -17.16 22.69
N ARG A 72 -7.56 -17.39 22.55
CA ARG A 72 -6.52 -16.64 23.26
C ARG A 72 -6.49 -15.17 22.85
N LEU A 73 -6.63 -14.87 21.56
CA LEU A 73 -6.71 -13.49 21.06
C LEU A 73 -7.93 -12.77 21.64
N ARG A 74 -9.12 -13.40 21.62
CA ARG A 74 -10.33 -12.82 22.22
C ARG A 74 -10.15 -12.51 23.70
N ARG A 75 -9.55 -13.42 24.47
CA ARG A 75 -9.26 -13.21 25.90
C ARG A 75 -8.29 -12.05 26.12
N LEU A 76 -7.25 -11.93 25.29
CA LEU A 76 -6.30 -10.81 25.35
C LEU A 76 -7.01 -9.48 25.12
N LEU A 77 -7.85 -9.39 24.09
CA LEU A 77 -8.60 -8.18 23.79
C LEU A 77 -9.57 -7.83 24.92
N VAL A 78 -10.33 -8.79 25.45
CA VAL A 78 -11.25 -8.55 26.58
C VAL A 78 -10.48 -8.03 27.81
N ARG A 79 -9.30 -8.56 28.11
CA ARG A 79 -8.47 -8.10 29.24
C ARG A 79 -7.96 -6.66 29.05
N ALA A 80 -7.77 -6.22 27.81
CA ALA A 80 -7.36 -4.86 27.48
C ALA A 80 -8.53 -3.85 27.49
N ASP A 81 -9.65 -4.17 28.14
CA ASP A 81 -10.93 -3.44 28.07
C ASP A 81 -11.39 -3.18 26.63
N CYS A 82 -10.97 -4.06 25.71
CA CYS A 82 -11.21 -3.91 24.28
C CYS A 82 -12.46 -4.72 23.91
N ARG A 83 -13.59 -4.01 23.74
CA ARG A 83 -14.84 -4.60 23.22
C ARG A 83 -14.66 -5.26 21.83
N LEU A 84 -13.53 -5.02 21.16
CA LEU A 84 -13.13 -5.73 19.95
C LEU A 84 -13.05 -7.26 20.15
N GLY A 85 -12.76 -7.75 21.36
CA GLY A 85 -12.75 -9.20 21.63
C GLY A 85 -14.10 -9.88 21.33
N SER A 86 -15.21 -9.19 21.65
CA SER A 86 -16.57 -9.61 21.28
C SER A 86 -16.96 -9.27 19.84
N ALA A 87 -16.26 -8.32 19.22
CA ALA A 87 -16.47 -7.91 17.83
C ALA A 87 -15.92 -8.91 16.81
N ILE A 88 -14.97 -9.78 17.19
CA ILE A 88 -14.52 -10.86 16.32
C ILE A 88 -15.63 -11.91 16.22
N ARG A 89 -16.38 -11.89 15.12
CA ARG A 89 -17.47 -12.84 14.84
C ARG A 89 -16.93 -14.08 14.14
N THR A 90 -17.46 -15.23 14.52
CA THR A 90 -17.24 -16.50 13.82
C THR A 90 -18.55 -16.91 13.15
N GLY A 91 -18.52 -17.23 11.86
CA GLY A 91 -19.70 -17.67 11.11
C GLY A 91 -19.30 -18.42 9.85
N GLN A 92 -20.00 -19.53 9.55
CA GLN A 92 -19.79 -20.34 8.34
C GLN A 92 -18.31 -20.73 8.07
N GLY A 93 -17.53 -21.02 9.13
CA GLY A 93 -16.11 -21.37 8.99
C GLY A 93 -15.18 -20.19 8.66
N SER A 94 -15.64 -18.95 8.87
CA SER A 94 -14.88 -17.72 8.67
C SER A 94 -14.87 -16.85 9.92
N TYR A 95 -13.97 -15.86 9.92
CA TYR A 95 -13.80 -14.88 10.98
C TYR A 95 -13.83 -13.48 10.38
N ARG A 96 -14.51 -12.55 11.05
CA ARG A 96 -14.51 -11.13 10.68
C ARG A 96 -14.47 -10.26 11.93
N ILE A 97 -13.95 -9.05 11.80
CA ILE A 97 -14.09 -8.01 12.81
C ILE A 97 -15.29 -7.16 12.42
N ASP A 98 -16.21 -6.97 13.36
CA ASP A 98 -17.43 -6.18 13.20
C ASP A 98 -17.50 -5.20 14.38
N CYS A 99 -16.85 -4.04 14.22
CA CYS A 99 -16.62 -3.09 15.30
C CYS A 99 -16.81 -1.65 14.86
N ASP A 100 -17.79 -1.00 15.46
CA ASP A 100 -17.93 0.45 15.38
C ASP A 100 -16.76 1.13 16.11
N GLY A 101 -16.36 2.30 15.61
CA GLY A 101 -15.26 3.08 16.20
C GLY A 101 -13.86 2.50 15.98
N LEU A 102 -13.71 1.51 15.08
CA LEU A 102 -12.43 1.07 14.55
C LEU A 102 -12.03 1.93 13.34
N SER A 103 -10.85 2.54 13.38
CA SER A 103 -10.22 3.13 12.20
C SER A 103 -8.94 2.38 11.85
N THR A 104 -8.67 2.22 10.56
CA THR A 104 -7.38 1.71 10.08
C THR A 104 -6.79 2.67 9.06
N ASP A 105 -5.47 2.85 9.11
CA ASP A 105 -4.74 3.61 8.09
C ASP A 105 -4.91 3.03 6.68
N LEU A 106 -5.03 1.71 6.54
CA LEU A 106 -5.33 1.04 5.26
C LEU A 106 -6.72 1.41 4.72
N ALA A 107 -7.74 1.49 5.58
CA ALA A 107 -9.07 1.93 5.16
C ALA A 107 -9.06 3.41 4.77
N ALA A 108 -8.39 4.26 5.57
CA ALA A 108 -8.22 5.67 5.25
C ALA A 108 -7.43 5.89 3.94
N TYR A 109 -6.41 5.08 3.69
CA TYR A 109 -5.62 5.09 2.46
C TYR A 109 -6.49 4.75 1.24
N ARG A 110 -7.29 3.68 1.35
CA ARG A 110 -8.21 3.25 0.28
C ARG A 110 -9.26 4.31 0.00
N GLU A 111 -9.81 4.92 1.04
CA GLU A 111 -10.80 5.98 0.90
C GLU A 111 -10.20 7.23 0.25
N ALA A 112 -9.03 7.69 0.71
CA ALA A 112 -8.34 8.81 0.09
C ALA A 112 -8.02 8.54 -1.39
N THR A 113 -7.56 7.32 -1.72
CA THR A 113 -7.33 6.92 -3.12
C THR A 113 -8.63 6.91 -3.94
N ARG A 114 -9.74 6.43 -3.37
CA ARG A 114 -11.05 6.41 -4.01
C ARG A 114 -11.55 7.82 -4.31
N VAL A 115 -11.47 8.74 -3.34
CA VAL A 115 -11.89 10.14 -3.51
C VAL A 115 -10.96 10.87 -4.50
N ALA A 116 -9.66 10.57 -4.51
CA ALA A 116 -8.75 11.09 -5.54
C ALA A 116 -9.17 10.65 -6.95
N MET A 117 -9.58 9.39 -7.12
CA MET A 117 -10.10 8.91 -8.41
C MET A 117 -11.40 9.62 -8.80
N GLU A 118 -12.30 9.93 -7.86
CA GLU A 118 -13.50 10.71 -8.16
C GLU A 118 -13.15 12.13 -8.63
N ALA A 119 -12.24 12.80 -7.93
CA ALA A 119 -11.73 14.12 -8.30
C ALA A 119 -11.07 14.11 -9.68
N ARG A 120 -10.35 13.03 -10.02
CA ARG A 120 -9.80 12.82 -11.36
C ARG A 120 -10.88 12.80 -12.44
N HIS A 121 -11.99 12.08 -12.20
CA HIS A 121 -13.09 12.00 -13.16
C HIS A 121 -13.82 13.34 -13.34
N SER A 122 -13.87 14.18 -12.29
CA SER A 122 -14.45 15.53 -12.37
C SER A 122 -13.47 16.60 -12.85
N GLY A 123 -12.20 16.27 -13.07
CA GLY A 123 -11.16 17.21 -13.50
C GLY A 123 -10.67 18.17 -12.41
N ASP A 124 -10.99 17.91 -11.14
CA ASP A 124 -10.53 18.72 -10.01
C ASP A 124 -9.12 18.29 -9.57
N LEU A 125 -8.11 18.86 -10.23
CA LEU A 125 -6.70 18.56 -9.96
C LEU A 125 -6.29 18.89 -8.52
N ALA A 126 -6.86 19.94 -7.92
CA ALA A 126 -6.51 20.35 -6.56
C ALA A 126 -7.03 19.34 -5.53
N ALA A 127 -8.28 18.88 -5.68
CA ALA A 127 -8.83 17.82 -4.84
C ALA A 127 -8.13 16.49 -5.07
N GLU A 128 -7.82 16.14 -6.33
CA GLU A 128 -7.07 14.93 -6.67
C GLU A 128 -5.70 14.92 -5.97
N ARG A 129 -4.89 15.99 -6.13
CA ARG A 129 -3.59 16.12 -5.47
C ARG A 129 -3.69 15.95 -3.96
N ARG A 130 -4.61 16.70 -3.33
CA ARG A 130 -4.80 16.69 -1.88
C ARG A 130 -5.08 15.29 -1.35
N HIS A 131 -5.94 14.53 -2.02
CA HIS A 131 -6.30 13.18 -1.59
C HIS A 131 -5.21 12.14 -1.88
N LEU A 132 -4.47 12.29 -2.98
CA LEU A 132 -3.27 11.46 -3.22
C LEU A 132 -2.21 11.70 -2.15
N GLU A 133 -1.91 12.96 -1.80
CA GLU A 133 -0.94 13.30 -0.75
C GLU A 133 -1.38 12.79 0.63
N GLN A 134 -2.68 12.85 0.95
CA GLN A 134 -3.23 12.22 2.15
C GLN A 134 -3.02 10.71 2.17
N ALA A 135 -3.24 10.03 1.03
CA ALA A 135 -2.98 8.59 0.93
C ALA A 135 -1.49 8.29 1.14
N LEU A 136 -0.58 9.03 0.49
CA LEU A 136 0.86 8.85 0.65
C LEU A 136 1.33 9.05 2.09
N ALA A 137 0.79 10.04 2.81
CA ALA A 137 1.14 10.29 4.21
C ALA A 137 0.75 9.15 5.17
N LEU A 138 -0.22 8.32 4.80
CA LEU A 138 -0.64 7.15 5.58
C LEU A 138 0.31 5.95 5.38
N TRP A 139 1.07 5.93 4.30
CA TRP A 139 1.96 4.83 3.95
C TRP A 139 3.33 5.01 4.63
N ARG A 140 3.64 4.19 5.64
CA ARG A 140 4.91 4.25 6.37
C ARG A 140 5.86 3.09 6.06
N GLY A 141 5.36 2.07 5.38
CA GLY A 141 6.09 0.86 5.04
C GLY A 141 5.16 -0.18 4.41
N GLU A 142 5.70 -1.37 4.16
CA GLU A 142 4.92 -2.46 3.57
C GLU A 142 3.75 -2.89 4.45
N LEU A 143 2.68 -3.43 3.85
CA LEU A 143 1.53 -3.94 4.60
C LEU A 143 1.98 -5.04 5.59
N LEU A 144 1.79 -4.75 6.89
CA LEU A 144 2.14 -5.65 7.99
C LEU A 144 3.62 -6.07 7.94
N GLU A 145 4.51 -5.11 7.75
CA GLU A 145 5.95 -5.32 7.48
C GLU A 145 6.65 -6.21 8.51
N ASP A 146 6.38 -6.00 9.81
CA ASP A 146 7.01 -6.72 10.92
C ASP A 146 6.26 -7.99 11.36
N VAL A 147 5.11 -8.28 10.73
CA VAL A 147 4.30 -9.44 11.10
C VAL A 147 4.77 -10.66 10.31
N PRO A 148 5.21 -11.75 10.99
CA PRO A 148 5.70 -12.96 10.33
C PRO A 148 4.52 -13.76 9.77
N LEU A 149 4.04 -13.37 8.59
CA LEU A 149 3.05 -14.07 7.80
C LEU A 149 3.74 -14.97 6.78
N ALA A 150 3.11 -16.09 6.46
CA ALA A 150 3.57 -17.03 5.44
C ALA A 150 3.47 -16.41 4.04
N GLY A 151 4.25 -16.95 3.08
CA GLY A 151 4.32 -16.43 1.71
C GLY A 151 2.98 -16.41 0.95
N ALA A 152 1.98 -17.17 1.41
CA ALA A 152 0.62 -17.08 0.89
C ALA A 152 -0.02 -15.67 1.06
N TYR A 153 0.51 -14.83 1.95
CA TYR A 153 0.04 -13.44 2.11
C TYR A 153 0.70 -12.45 1.13
N ASP A 154 1.79 -12.83 0.47
CA ASP A 154 2.61 -11.90 -0.33
C ASP A 154 1.87 -11.39 -1.57
N GLU A 155 0.95 -12.17 -2.14
CA GLU A 155 0.08 -11.70 -3.23
C GLU A 155 -0.70 -10.43 -2.82
N LYS A 156 -1.19 -10.39 -1.56
CA LYS A 156 -1.96 -9.24 -1.06
C LYS A 156 -1.06 -8.02 -0.81
N ARG A 157 0.18 -8.25 -0.37
CA ARG A 157 1.20 -7.20 -0.24
C ARG A 157 1.56 -6.61 -1.59
N LEU A 158 1.82 -7.48 -2.59
CA LEU A 158 2.16 -7.10 -3.95
C LEU A 158 1.05 -6.27 -4.60
N GLN A 159 -0.20 -6.74 -4.56
CA GLN A 159 -1.34 -6.00 -5.12
C GLN A 159 -1.49 -4.59 -4.52
N LEU A 160 -1.29 -4.46 -3.21
CA LEU A 160 -1.38 -3.15 -2.56
C LEU A 160 -0.18 -2.26 -2.92
N ARG A 161 1.02 -2.84 -3.01
CA ARG A 161 2.25 -2.14 -3.41
C ARG A 161 2.15 -1.60 -4.84
N ASP A 162 1.63 -2.39 -5.78
CA ASP A 162 1.42 -1.96 -7.17
C ASP A 162 0.45 -0.77 -7.24
N GLY A 163 -0.64 -0.83 -6.49
CA GLY A 163 -1.57 0.29 -6.35
C GLY A 163 -0.92 1.52 -5.71
N HIS A 164 0.01 1.33 -4.77
CA HIS A 164 0.75 2.43 -4.16
C HIS A 164 1.72 3.11 -5.11
N LEU A 165 2.44 2.34 -5.92
CA LEU A 165 3.29 2.90 -6.98
C LEU A 165 2.48 3.76 -7.95
N TRP A 166 1.26 3.32 -8.32
CA TRP A 166 0.36 4.14 -9.12
C TRP A 166 -0.01 5.47 -8.45
N VAL A 167 -0.29 5.48 -7.14
CA VAL A 167 -0.59 6.73 -6.39
C VAL A 167 0.62 7.68 -6.41
N MET A 168 1.84 7.14 -6.25
CA MET A 168 3.08 7.91 -6.30
C MET A 168 3.35 8.52 -7.69
N GLU A 169 3.12 7.77 -8.75
CA GLU A 169 3.23 8.29 -10.12
C GLU A 169 2.15 9.35 -10.38
N ARG A 170 0.92 9.08 -9.95
CA ARG A 170 -0.22 9.97 -10.22
C ARG A 170 -0.10 11.31 -9.51
N VAL A 171 0.37 11.36 -8.26
CA VAL A 171 0.55 12.65 -7.57
C VAL A 171 1.54 13.54 -8.30
N ASN A 172 2.59 12.94 -8.87
CA ASN A 172 3.59 13.68 -9.64
C ASN A 172 3.05 14.10 -11.00
N GLU A 173 2.26 13.27 -11.67
CA GLU A 173 1.56 13.66 -12.90
C GLU A 173 0.62 14.86 -12.66
N VAL A 174 -0.09 14.89 -11.53
CA VAL A 174 -0.94 16.03 -11.15
C VAL A 174 -0.12 17.27 -10.84
N ARG A 175 1.02 17.15 -10.14
CA ARG A 175 1.94 18.29 -9.90
C ARG A 175 2.42 18.92 -11.20
N ILE A 176 2.86 18.08 -12.14
CA ILE A 176 3.28 18.49 -13.48
C ILE A 176 2.13 19.24 -14.18
N ALA A 177 0.92 18.68 -14.19
CA ALA A 177 -0.26 19.34 -14.78
C ALA A 177 -0.65 20.67 -14.13
N MET A 178 -0.31 20.86 -12.84
CA MET A 178 -0.54 22.12 -12.11
C MET A 178 0.59 23.15 -12.27
N GLY A 179 1.65 22.83 -13.04
CA GLY A 179 2.82 23.69 -13.24
C GLY A 179 3.90 23.57 -12.17
N ASP A 180 3.77 22.61 -11.24
CA ASP A 180 4.73 22.33 -10.16
C ASP A 180 5.82 21.32 -10.60
N SER A 181 6.18 21.30 -11.90
CA SER A 181 7.00 20.25 -12.51
C SER A 181 8.39 20.10 -11.88
N LEU A 182 9.02 21.21 -11.46
CA LEU A 182 10.32 21.18 -10.77
C LEU A 182 10.27 20.45 -9.42
N LEU A 183 9.13 20.52 -8.70
CA LEU A 183 8.95 19.83 -7.42
C LEU A 183 8.75 18.32 -7.58
N ALA A 184 8.34 17.85 -8.77
CA ALA A 184 8.17 16.43 -9.06
C ALA A 184 9.50 15.71 -9.38
N VAL A 185 10.50 16.44 -9.89
CA VAL A 185 11.76 15.85 -10.38
C VAL A 185 12.50 14.99 -9.34
N PRO A 186 12.74 15.43 -8.08
CA PRO A 186 13.51 14.65 -7.13
C PRO A 186 12.85 13.31 -6.81
N GLU A 187 11.52 13.31 -6.64
CA GLU A 187 10.76 12.11 -6.29
C GLU A 187 10.66 11.15 -7.48
N LEU A 188 10.41 11.66 -8.69
CA LEU A 188 10.38 10.84 -9.90
C LEU A 188 11.76 10.22 -10.20
N ARG A 189 12.85 10.93 -9.92
CA ARG A 189 14.21 10.38 -10.04
C ARG A 189 14.43 9.24 -9.04
N ARG A 190 14.00 9.42 -7.78
CA ARG A 190 14.08 8.38 -6.75
C ARG A 190 13.27 7.14 -7.14
N LEU A 191 12.06 7.33 -7.65
CA LEU A 191 11.20 6.24 -8.13
C LEU A 191 11.82 5.50 -9.32
N ALA A 192 12.35 6.21 -10.30
CA ALA A 192 12.98 5.61 -11.48
C ALA A 192 14.20 4.78 -11.11
N MET A 193 14.96 5.20 -10.10
CA MET A 193 16.10 4.43 -9.59
C MET A 193 15.70 3.24 -8.72
N ALA A 194 14.55 3.31 -8.05
CA ALA A 194 14.04 2.21 -7.23
C ALA A 194 13.43 1.09 -8.07
N ASP A 195 12.80 1.42 -9.20
CA ASP A 195 12.25 0.47 -10.18
C ASP A 195 12.65 0.88 -11.61
N PRO A 196 13.91 0.61 -12.02
CA PRO A 196 14.43 1.04 -13.32
C PRO A 196 13.70 0.49 -14.53
N LEU A 197 12.95 -0.61 -14.40
CA LEU A 197 12.17 -1.22 -15.49
C LEU A 197 10.77 -0.62 -15.63
N ARG A 198 10.38 0.32 -14.77
CA ARG A 198 9.08 1.01 -14.85
C ARG A 198 9.15 2.23 -15.78
N GLU A 199 8.86 1.98 -17.05
CA GLU A 199 8.92 3.00 -18.11
C GLU A 199 8.04 4.24 -17.83
N SER A 200 6.88 4.05 -17.18
CA SER A 200 5.96 5.14 -16.84
C SER A 200 6.60 6.19 -15.93
N THR A 201 7.45 5.77 -14.99
CA THR A 201 8.16 6.68 -14.10
C THR A 201 9.24 7.46 -14.86
N TRP A 202 9.97 6.82 -15.76
CA TRP A 202 10.94 7.48 -16.65
C TRP A 202 10.28 8.53 -17.54
N TYR A 203 9.13 8.20 -18.11
CA TYR A 203 8.34 9.13 -18.91
C TYR A 203 7.93 10.37 -18.11
N LEU A 204 7.40 10.19 -16.89
CA LEU A 204 7.04 11.30 -16.02
C LEU A 204 8.26 12.15 -15.63
N LEU A 205 9.40 11.53 -15.35
CA LEU A 205 10.65 12.24 -15.05
C LEU A 205 11.09 13.11 -16.24
N MET A 206 11.12 12.56 -17.45
CA MET A 206 11.45 13.30 -18.66
C MET A 206 10.50 14.46 -18.89
N ARG A 207 9.18 14.23 -18.73
CA ARG A 207 8.18 15.30 -18.83
C ARG A 207 8.40 16.42 -17.82
N ALA A 208 8.61 16.07 -16.54
CA ALA A 208 8.84 17.06 -15.49
C ALA A 208 10.09 17.91 -15.77
N LEU A 209 11.16 17.28 -16.27
CA LEU A 209 12.40 17.96 -16.64
C LEU A 209 12.20 18.89 -17.85
N LEU A 210 11.48 18.44 -18.87
CA LEU A 210 11.16 19.24 -20.05
C LEU A 210 10.33 20.48 -19.70
N GLU A 211 9.24 20.31 -18.95
CA GLU A 211 8.40 21.43 -18.53
C GLU A 211 9.14 22.41 -17.59
N ALA A 212 10.16 21.92 -16.87
CA ALA A 212 11.05 22.75 -16.06
C ALA A 212 12.21 23.38 -16.86
N GLY A 213 12.28 23.22 -18.19
CA GLY A 213 13.34 23.78 -19.04
C GLY A 213 14.70 23.09 -18.91
N ARG A 214 14.75 21.87 -18.36
CA ARG A 214 15.98 21.09 -18.10
C ARG A 214 16.21 20.02 -19.17
N SER A 215 16.17 20.41 -20.44
CA SER A 215 16.20 19.47 -21.58
C SER A 215 17.43 18.56 -21.59
N ALA A 216 18.62 19.06 -21.23
CA ALA A 216 19.84 18.24 -21.15
C ALA A 216 19.70 17.08 -20.14
N GLU A 217 19.00 17.30 -19.03
CA GLU A 217 18.75 16.24 -18.04
C GLU A 217 17.65 15.27 -18.50
N ALA A 218 16.66 15.74 -19.25
CA ALA A 218 15.66 14.86 -19.86
C ALA A 218 16.30 13.90 -20.89
N VAL A 219 17.27 14.38 -21.69
CA VAL A 219 18.08 13.54 -22.59
C VAL A 219 18.87 12.50 -21.80
N ALA A 220 19.54 12.92 -20.72
CA ALA A 220 20.31 12.00 -19.87
C ALA A 220 19.41 10.92 -19.22
N ALA A 221 18.20 11.29 -18.80
CA ALA A 221 17.22 10.36 -18.25
C ALA A 221 16.76 9.33 -19.29
N PHE A 222 16.50 9.74 -20.54
CA PHE A 222 16.17 8.81 -21.62
C PHE A 222 17.30 7.80 -21.86
N HIS A 223 18.54 8.26 -21.98
CA HIS A 223 19.69 7.36 -22.20
C HIS A 223 19.87 6.38 -21.05
N THR A 224 19.73 6.84 -19.80
CA THR A 224 19.81 5.97 -18.64
C THR A 224 18.71 4.89 -18.67
N ALA A 225 17.47 5.27 -18.97
CA ALA A 225 16.37 4.33 -19.11
C ALA A 225 16.64 3.32 -20.24
N ARG A 226 17.06 3.80 -21.41
CA ARG A 226 17.37 2.95 -22.57
C ARG A 226 18.46 1.93 -22.24
N ASP A 227 19.54 2.35 -21.61
CA ASP A 227 20.66 1.47 -21.26
C ASP A 227 20.18 0.33 -20.36
N VAL A 228 19.33 0.62 -19.37
CA VAL A 228 18.69 -0.38 -18.50
C VAL A 228 17.79 -1.33 -19.28
N PHE A 229 16.90 -0.83 -20.14
CA PHE A 229 15.97 -1.69 -20.89
C PHE A 229 16.71 -2.60 -21.88
N VAL A 230 17.74 -2.08 -22.53
CA VAL A 230 18.57 -2.87 -23.45
C VAL A 230 19.40 -3.90 -22.68
N SER A 231 20.00 -3.54 -21.54
CA SER A 231 20.83 -4.46 -20.77
C SER A 231 20.03 -5.57 -20.08
N GLU A 232 18.91 -5.22 -19.46
CA GLU A 232 18.13 -6.15 -18.64
C GLU A 232 17.08 -6.93 -19.43
N LEU A 233 16.48 -6.32 -20.45
CA LEU A 233 15.37 -6.91 -21.20
C LEU A 233 15.70 -7.19 -22.68
N GLY A 234 16.81 -6.66 -23.21
CA GLY A 234 17.17 -6.80 -24.61
C GLY A 234 16.22 -6.07 -25.57
N VAL A 235 15.46 -5.09 -25.07
CA VAL A 235 14.49 -4.33 -25.87
C VAL A 235 14.73 -2.83 -25.75
N GLU A 236 14.29 -2.10 -26.77
CA GLU A 236 14.23 -0.63 -26.71
C GLU A 236 13.07 -0.17 -25.82
N PRO A 237 13.14 1.05 -25.25
CA PRO A 237 12.00 1.65 -24.57
C PRO A 237 10.76 1.73 -25.46
N GLY A 238 9.60 1.67 -24.83
CA GLY A 238 8.30 1.78 -25.48
C GLY A 238 8.12 3.05 -26.30
N VAL A 239 7.10 3.00 -27.16
CA VAL A 239 6.80 4.07 -28.14
C VAL A 239 6.63 5.42 -27.46
N ARG A 240 5.89 5.45 -26.35
CA ARG A 240 5.58 6.69 -25.62
C ARG A 240 6.83 7.41 -25.11
N LEU A 241 7.81 6.67 -24.57
CA LEU A 241 9.05 7.27 -24.10
C LEU A 241 9.92 7.77 -25.26
N ARG A 242 9.98 7.01 -26.36
CA ARG A 242 10.73 7.37 -27.56
C ARG A 242 10.13 8.58 -28.30
N GLU A 243 8.81 8.69 -28.36
CA GLU A 243 8.12 9.85 -28.93
C GLU A 243 8.46 11.13 -28.16
N LEU A 244 8.39 11.09 -26.81
CA LEU A 244 8.79 12.22 -25.98
C LEU A 244 10.25 12.63 -26.19
N PHE A 245 11.14 11.66 -26.37
CA PHE A 245 12.55 11.93 -26.70
C PHE A 245 12.70 12.60 -28.08
N HIS A 246 11.96 12.14 -29.09
CA HIS A 246 11.99 12.76 -30.42
C HIS A 246 11.42 14.18 -30.42
N GLU A 247 10.34 14.43 -29.69
CA GLU A 247 9.78 15.78 -29.50
C GLU A 247 10.80 16.72 -28.88
N LEU A 248 11.55 16.25 -27.88
CA LEU A 248 12.64 17.02 -27.25
C LEU A 248 13.71 17.42 -28.27
N LEU A 249 14.14 16.50 -29.14
CA LEU A 249 15.20 16.77 -30.11
C LEU A 249 14.76 17.69 -31.25
N ALA A 250 13.45 17.82 -31.48
CA ALA A 250 12.88 18.66 -32.53
C ALA A 250 12.54 20.09 -32.06
N ALA A 251 12.60 20.35 -30.75
CA ALA A 251 12.35 21.65 -30.12
C ALA A 251 13.61 22.52 -30.09
#